data_AF-A0A9P8I6W3-F1
#
_entry.id   AF-A0A9P8I6W3-F1
#
_cell.length_a   1.000
_cell.length_b   1.000
_cell.length_c   1.000
_cell.angle_alpha   90.00
_cell.angle_beta   90.00
_cell.angle_gamma   90.00
#
_symmetry.space_group_name_H-M   'P 1'
#
loop_
_entity.id
_entity.type
_entity.pdbx_description
1 polymer ?
#
loop_
_entity_poly.entity_id
_entity_poly.type
_entity_poly.pdbx_seq_one_letter_code
_entity_poly.pdbx_strand_id
1 'polypeptide(L)'
;MAFFKPARVFIVACLLFFATPAIATTRFDKAPGSCKIIGDADVYGPGIRYGYYLQWAAIMLATWMAPEQAKNARIATNVITIAVFANTFRGAREGSLVAAEWWIVLWLTFFLSLHNFPADLKRASGSGGVMLMLWSMITAAQPWLYFKGLDIGHKPNCVVKVFFFTGINVYNHVWRTIWKVGSGFECLTGFYFFVLGGAIIVRELFGQGERSGLDNDISTWTAGRKVLMTFAQLITGITSIVQVEMTIRVNRIEFSSTTLLSSGQLIPLLIGCLTVVAACGHGPKSLVKWLRGLSA
;
A
#
# COMPACT_ATOMS: atom_id res chain seq x y z
N MET A 1 23.88 -15.79 -21.62
CA MET A 1 22.47 -15.52 -21.99
C MET A 1 21.56 -16.49 -21.26
N ALA A 2 21.02 -16.08 -20.11
CA ALA A 2 20.03 -16.88 -19.40
C ALA A 2 18.65 -16.65 -20.03
N PHE A 3 18.11 -17.68 -20.68
CA PHE A 3 16.76 -17.66 -21.26
C PHE A 3 15.72 -17.39 -20.17
N PHE A 4 15.15 -16.19 -20.17
CA PHE A 4 13.97 -15.83 -19.40
C PHE A 4 12.81 -16.72 -19.89
N LYS A 5 12.32 -17.66 -19.07
CA LYS A 5 11.29 -18.62 -19.51
C LYS A 5 9.93 -17.92 -19.68
N PRO A 6 9.44 -17.69 -20.92
CA PRO A 6 8.17 -16.98 -21.17
C PRO A 6 6.95 -17.69 -20.56
N ALA A 7 7.08 -19.00 -20.29
CA ALA A 7 6.04 -19.81 -19.67
C ALA A 7 5.59 -19.30 -18.28
N ARG A 8 6.48 -18.70 -17.47
CA ARG A 8 6.11 -18.22 -16.12
C ARG A 8 5.25 -16.96 -16.16
N VAL A 9 5.48 -16.08 -17.13
CA VAL A 9 4.69 -14.85 -17.33
C VAL A 9 3.30 -15.20 -17.87
N PHE A 10 3.23 -16.16 -18.78
CA PHE A 10 1.98 -16.60 -19.39
C PHE A 10 1.02 -17.26 -18.36
N ILE A 11 1.55 -18.11 -17.47
CA ILE A 11 0.73 -18.77 -16.44
C ILE A 11 0.11 -17.75 -15.47
N VAL A 12 0.87 -16.73 -15.05
CA VAL A 12 0.34 -15.68 -14.17
C VAL A 12 -0.74 -14.86 -14.87
N ALA A 13 -0.54 -14.52 -16.15
CA ALA A 13 -1.55 -13.81 -16.94
C ALA A 13 -2.84 -14.62 -17.10
N CYS A 14 -2.74 -15.94 -17.34
CA CYS A 14 -3.91 -16.82 -17.43
C CYS A 14 -4.65 -16.94 -16.09
N LEU A 15 -3.95 -17.05 -14.96
CA LEU A 15 -4.59 -17.14 -13.64
C LEU A 15 -5.36 -15.86 -13.26
N LEU A 16 -4.91 -14.69 -13.74
CA LEU A 16 -5.63 -13.43 -13.55
C LEU A 16 -6.94 -13.34 -14.35
N PHE A 17 -7.07 -14.08 -15.45
CA PHE A 17 -8.30 -14.11 -16.27
C PHE A 17 -9.41 -14.97 -15.66
N PHE A 18 -9.08 -16.00 -14.87
CA PHE A 18 -10.06 -16.94 -14.30
C PHE A 18 -10.53 -16.60 -12.89
N ALA A 19 -9.92 -15.61 -12.24
CA ALA A 19 -10.37 -15.17 -10.92
C ALA A 19 -11.69 -14.38 -11.06
N THR A 20 -12.83 -15.04 -10.88
CA THR A 20 -14.10 -14.35 -10.66
C THR A 20 -14.04 -13.72 -9.27
N PRO A 21 -13.99 -12.38 -9.17
CA PRO A 21 -13.93 -11.75 -7.87
C PRO A 21 -15.25 -11.97 -7.15
N ALA A 22 -15.22 -12.08 -5.83
CA ALA A 22 -16.43 -11.89 -5.06
C ALA A 22 -16.97 -10.47 -5.34
N ILE A 23 -18.29 -10.35 -5.49
CA ILE A 23 -18.97 -9.06 -5.67
C ILE A 23 -19.09 -8.41 -4.29
N ALA A 24 -17.95 -8.06 -3.71
CA ALA A 24 -17.87 -7.12 -2.62
C ALA A 24 -17.76 -5.72 -3.24
N THR A 25 -18.56 -4.79 -2.75
CA THR A 25 -18.61 -3.39 -3.20
C THR A 25 -19.02 -2.53 -2.01
N THR A 26 -18.38 -1.38 -1.84
CA THR A 26 -18.81 -0.43 -0.81
C THR A 26 -20.10 0.23 -1.24
N ARG A 27 -21.10 0.26 -0.36
CA ARG A 27 -22.41 0.82 -0.71
C ARG A 27 -23.14 1.32 0.51
N PHE A 28 -24.06 2.22 0.28
CA PHE A 28 -25.05 2.55 1.30
C PHE A 28 -26.06 1.40 1.45
N ASP A 29 -26.55 1.23 2.67
CA ASP A 29 -27.68 0.35 2.95
C ASP A 29 -28.91 0.77 2.13
N LYS A 30 -29.64 -0.24 1.64
CA LYS A 30 -30.84 -0.08 0.80
C LYS A 30 -32.04 0.42 1.60
N ALA A 31 -32.01 0.31 2.93
CA ALA A 31 -33.08 0.82 3.77
C ALA A 31 -33.34 2.33 3.53
N PRO A 32 -34.60 2.76 3.38
CA PRO A 32 -34.95 4.16 3.13
C PRO A 32 -34.51 5.04 4.30
N GLY A 33 -33.85 6.15 3.99
CA GLY A 33 -33.29 7.07 5.01
C GLY A 33 -32.04 6.56 5.73
N SER A 34 -31.60 5.31 5.51
CA SER A 34 -30.37 4.79 6.12
C SER A 34 -29.13 5.39 5.45
N CYS A 35 -28.26 5.99 6.26
CA CYS A 35 -26.92 6.45 5.83
C CYS A 35 -25.80 5.49 6.26
N LYS A 36 -26.17 4.25 6.59
CA LYS A 36 -25.23 3.20 6.96
C LYS A 36 -24.40 2.78 5.74
N ILE A 37 -23.09 2.72 5.90
CA ILE A 37 -22.14 2.31 4.87
C ILE A 37 -21.75 0.85 5.12
N ILE A 38 -21.98 0.00 4.13
CA ILE A 38 -21.50 -1.38 4.07
C ILE A 38 -20.19 -1.33 3.28
N GLY A 39 -19.08 -1.62 3.95
CA GLY A 39 -17.74 -1.52 3.35
C GLY A 39 -17.35 -2.75 2.54
N ASP A 40 -16.54 -2.53 1.50
CA ASP A 40 -15.93 -3.59 0.74
C ASP A 40 -14.82 -4.28 1.55
N ALA A 41 -15.12 -5.52 1.92
CA ALA A 41 -14.24 -6.34 2.72
C ALA A 41 -12.98 -6.82 1.99
N ASP A 42 -13.01 -6.85 0.65
CA ASP A 42 -11.88 -7.27 -0.19
C ASP A 42 -10.98 -6.08 -0.57
N VAL A 43 -11.39 -4.84 -0.24
CA VAL A 43 -10.58 -3.63 -0.42
C VAL A 43 -9.96 -3.17 0.90
N TYR A 44 -10.74 -3.12 1.98
CA TYR A 44 -10.27 -2.62 3.28
C TYR A 44 -10.93 -3.33 4.47
N GLY A 45 -11.39 -4.57 4.26
CA GLY A 45 -11.83 -5.44 5.34
C GLY A 45 -10.72 -5.70 6.36
N PRO A 46 -11.07 -6.27 7.53
CA PRO A 46 -10.12 -6.47 8.62
C PRO A 46 -8.88 -7.29 8.20
N GLY A 47 -9.02 -8.36 7.41
CA GLY A 47 -7.89 -9.15 6.92
C GLY A 47 -6.91 -8.37 6.05
N ILE A 48 -7.41 -7.53 5.13
CA ILE A 48 -6.58 -6.64 4.30
C ILE A 48 -5.84 -5.62 5.17
N ARG A 49 -6.58 -4.91 6.04
CA ARG A 49 -6.00 -3.86 6.91
C ARG A 49 -4.91 -4.42 7.82
N TYR A 50 -5.20 -5.51 8.53
CA TYR A 50 -4.24 -6.14 9.41
C TYR A 50 -3.06 -6.73 8.62
N GLY A 51 -3.30 -7.25 7.41
CA GLY A 51 -2.25 -7.64 6.48
C GLY A 51 -1.27 -6.49 6.20
N TYR A 52 -1.77 -5.30 5.86
CA TYR A 52 -0.95 -4.10 5.67
C TYR A 52 -0.20 -3.66 6.93
N TYR A 53 -0.86 -3.68 8.10
CA TYR A 53 -0.23 -3.28 9.36
C TYR A 53 0.91 -4.23 9.72
N LEU A 54 0.72 -5.54 9.51
CA LEU A 54 1.75 -6.55 9.70
C LEU A 54 2.87 -6.42 8.66
N GLN A 55 2.57 -6.07 7.40
CA GLN A 55 3.59 -5.80 6.39
C GLN A 55 4.45 -4.60 6.75
N TRP A 56 3.84 -3.51 7.22
CA TRP A 56 4.57 -2.35 7.74
C TRP A 56 5.49 -2.73 8.91
N ALA A 57 4.97 -3.48 9.88
CA ALA A 57 5.76 -3.97 11.00
C ALA A 57 6.90 -4.90 10.54
N ALA A 58 6.64 -5.80 9.58
CA ALA A 58 7.65 -6.70 9.03
C ALA A 58 8.76 -5.94 8.31
N ILE A 59 8.45 -4.86 7.58
CA ILE A 59 9.45 -4.04 6.89
C ILE A 59 10.29 -3.24 7.90
N MET A 60 9.66 -2.72 8.96
CA MET A 60 10.40 -2.12 10.07
C MET A 60 11.40 -3.12 10.66
N LEU A 61 10.93 -4.31 11.04
CA LEU A 61 11.76 -5.36 11.62
C LEU A 61 12.87 -5.79 10.66
N ALA A 62 12.54 -6.01 9.39
CA ALA A 62 13.52 -6.38 8.36
C ALA A 62 14.59 -5.31 8.19
N THR A 63 14.23 -4.02 8.20
CA THR A 63 15.19 -2.92 8.04
C THR A 63 16.25 -2.91 9.14
N TRP A 64 15.90 -3.34 10.36
CA TRP A 64 16.82 -3.42 11.50
C TRP A 64 17.53 -4.78 11.63
N MET A 65 16.79 -5.87 11.45
CA MET A 65 17.22 -7.21 11.83
C MET A 65 17.68 -8.05 10.64
N ALA A 66 17.08 -7.84 9.46
CA ALA A 66 17.29 -8.67 8.28
C ALA A 66 17.05 -7.88 6.99
N PRO A 67 17.93 -6.91 6.63
CA PRO A 67 17.69 -6.00 5.50
C PRO A 67 17.49 -6.74 4.17
N GLU A 68 18.04 -7.95 4.03
CA GLU A 68 17.82 -8.84 2.90
C GLU A 68 16.34 -9.25 2.73
N GLN A 69 15.59 -9.36 3.83
CA GLN A 69 14.17 -9.70 3.82
C GLN A 69 13.27 -8.52 3.45
N ALA A 70 13.76 -7.28 3.53
CA ALA A 70 12.97 -6.08 3.16
C ALA A 70 12.57 -6.08 1.68
N LYS A 71 13.32 -6.79 0.81
CA LYS A 71 12.91 -7.02 -0.59
C LYS A 71 11.66 -7.90 -0.67
N ASN A 72 11.60 -8.98 0.10
CA ASN A 72 10.48 -9.93 0.09
C ASN A 72 9.21 -9.29 0.66
N ALA A 73 9.34 -8.53 1.75
CA ALA A 73 8.23 -7.80 2.34
C ALA A 73 7.65 -6.72 1.40
N ARG A 74 8.50 -6.03 0.63
CA ARG A 74 8.03 -5.13 -0.45
C ARG A 74 7.27 -5.86 -1.54
N ILE A 75 7.76 -7.01 -2.00
CA ILE A 75 7.07 -7.81 -3.02
C ILE A 75 5.67 -8.20 -2.52
N ALA A 76 5.58 -8.69 -1.28
CA ALA A 76 4.31 -9.01 -0.63
C ALA A 76 3.36 -7.80 -0.58
N THR A 77 3.86 -6.63 -0.15
CA THR A 77 3.09 -5.38 -0.11
C THR A 77 2.57 -4.97 -1.50
N ASN A 78 3.41 -5.06 -2.53
CA ASN A 78 3.03 -4.75 -3.91
C ASN A 78 1.91 -5.67 -4.41
N VAL A 79 1.98 -6.97 -4.12
CA VAL A 79 0.94 -7.94 -4.52
C VAL A 79 -0.40 -7.60 -3.88
N ILE A 80 -0.42 -7.30 -2.57
CA ILE A 80 -1.64 -6.89 -1.88
C ILE A 80 -2.15 -5.56 -2.46
N THR A 81 -1.27 -4.62 -2.80
CA THR A 81 -1.63 -3.32 -3.37
C THR A 81 -2.27 -3.45 -4.75
N ILE A 82 -1.73 -4.32 -5.60
CA ILE A 82 -2.32 -4.61 -6.92
C ILE A 82 -3.75 -5.15 -6.76
N ALA A 83 -3.97 -6.08 -5.83
CA ALA A 83 -5.29 -6.65 -5.58
C ALA A 83 -6.29 -5.58 -5.08
N VAL A 84 -5.87 -4.74 -4.12
CA VAL A 84 -6.68 -3.63 -3.61
C VAL A 84 -7.03 -2.65 -4.72
N PHE A 85 -6.06 -2.21 -5.53
CA PHE A 85 -6.33 -1.30 -6.64
C PHE A 85 -7.25 -1.90 -7.70
N ALA A 86 -7.05 -3.16 -8.07
CA ALA A 86 -7.92 -3.84 -9.02
C ALA A 86 -9.39 -3.82 -8.54
N ASN A 87 -9.62 -4.10 -7.26
CA ASN A 87 -10.95 -4.05 -6.66
C ASN A 87 -11.50 -2.62 -6.56
N THR A 88 -10.71 -1.64 -6.10
CA THR A 88 -11.14 -0.24 -5.99
C THR A 88 -11.51 0.36 -7.34
N PHE A 89 -10.68 0.17 -8.37
CA PHE A 89 -10.97 0.70 -9.71
C PHE A 89 -12.15 -0.01 -10.38
N ARG A 90 -12.36 -1.30 -10.10
CA ARG A 90 -13.56 -2.02 -10.54
C ARG A 90 -14.82 -1.47 -9.86
N GLY A 91 -14.81 -1.32 -8.54
CA GLY A 91 -15.92 -0.72 -7.79
C GLY A 91 -16.22 0.70 -8.25
N ALA A 92 -15.19 1.49 -8.55
CA ALA A 92 -15.34 2.82 -9.15
C ALA A 92 -16.07 2.79 -10.50
N ARG A 93 -15.74 1.83 -11.37
CA ARG A 93 -16.41 1.64 -12.66
C ARG A 93 -17.86 1.19 -12.50
N GLU A 94 -18.15 0.39 -11.48
CA GLU A 94 -19.49 -0.13 -11.16
C GLU A 94 -20.37 0.87 -10.39
N GLY A 95 -19.84 2.05 -10.05
CA GLY A 95 -20.59 3.08 -9.36
C GLY A 95 -20.63 2.93 -7.83
N SER A 96 -19.79 2.07 -7.26
CA SER A 96 -19.78 1.74 -5.82
C SER A 96 -18.66 2.42 -5.03
N LEU A 97 -17.92 3.36 -5.63
CA LEU A 97 -16.84 4.05 -4.92
C LEU A 97 -17.41 5.13 -3.99
N VAL A 98 -17.33 4.89 -2.68
CA VAL A 98 -17.62 5.90 -1.65
C VAL A 98 -16.32 6.62 -1.28
N ALA A 99 -16.36 7.94 -1.12
CA ALA A 99 -15.18 8.77 -0.82
C ALA A 99 -14.33 8.28 0.37
N ALA A 100 -14.96 7.73 1.41
CA ALA A 100 -14.25 7.16 2.57
C ALA A 100 -13.39 5.94 2.20
N GLU A 101 -13.84 5.10 1.26
CA GLU A 101 -13.06 3.97 0.76
C GLU A 101 -11.76 4.46 0.13
N TRP A 102 -11.84 5.46 -0.78
CA TRP A 102 -10.65 5.99 -1.43
C TRP A 102 -9.64 6.56 -0.43
N TRP A 103 -10.13 7.28 0.58
CA TRP A 103 -9.28 7.79 1.66
C TRP A 103 -8.57 6.66 2.40
N ILE A 104 -9.28 5.60 2.77
CA ILE A 104 -8.71 4.42 3.43
C ILE A 104 -7.65 3.75 2.52
N VAL A 105 -7.97 3.54 1.25
CA VAL A 105 -7.05 2.94 0.26
C VAL A 105 -5.79 3.78 0.11
N LEU A 106 -5.90 5.11 0.03
CA LEU A 106 -4.75 6.01 -0.04
C LEU A 106 -3.83 5.84 1.17
N TRP A 107 -4.37 5.82 2.39
CA TRP A 107 -3.56 5.67 3.60
C TRP A 107 -2.93 4.28 3.73
N LEU A 108 -3.64 3.21 3.35
CA LEU A 108 -3.11 1.84 3.38
C LEU A 108 -2.03 1.59 2.33
N THR A 109 -2.25 2.04 1.09
CA THR A 109 -1.40 1.66 -0.05
C THR A 109 -0.25 2.62 -0.29
N PHE A 110 -0.42 3.91 -0.01
CA PHE A 110 0.59 4.93 -0.26
C PHE A 110 1.32 5.33 1.03
N PHE A 111 0.62 5.96 1.99
CA PHE A 111 1.27 6.52 3.17
C PHE A 111 1.92 5.47 4.07
N LEU A 112 1.22 4.36 4.33
CA LEU A 112 1.75 3.28 5.16
C LEU A 112 2.99 2.61 4.51
N SER A 113 3.05 2.59 3.18
CA SER A 113 4.17 1.99 2.44
C SER A 113 5.28 2.99 2.08
N LEU A 114 5.10 4.30 2.32
CA LEU A 114 5.99 5.36 1.86
C LEU A 114 7.47 5.14 2.25
N HIS A 115 7.70 4.57 3.44
CA HIS A 115 9.04 4.33 3.97
C HIS A 115 9.60 2.95 3.61
N ASN A 116 8.88 2.16 2.81
CA ASN A 116 9.35 0.88 2.29
C ASN A 116 10.36 1.07 1.16
N PHE A 117 10.43 2.27 0.56
CA PHE A 117 11.34 2.54 -0.54
C PHE A 117 12.80 2.60 -0.04
N PRO A 118 13.75 1.93 -0.72
CA PRO A 118 15.13 1.93 -0.27
C PRO A 118 15.67 3.35 -0.42
N ALA A 119 16.26 3.88 0.65
CA ALA A 119 16.77 5.24 0.62
C ALA A 119 17.95 5.44 -0.35
N ASP A 120 18.61 4.36 -0.76
CA ASP A 120 19.59 4.37 -1.84
C ASP A 120 18.94 3.89 -3.15
N LEU A 121 18.71 4.82 -4.07
CA LEU A 121 18.17 4.56 -5.41
C LEU A 121 19.05 3.60 -6.22
N LYS A 122 20.37 3.57 -5.98
CA LYS A 122 21.27 2.62 -6.66
C LYS A 122 20.94 1.18 -6.25
N ARG A 123 20.48 0.97 -5.02
CA ARG A 123 20.02 -0.33 -4.47
C ARG A 123 18.55 -0.61 -4.71
N ALA A 124 17.84 0.26 -5.43
CA ALA A 124 16.46 0.00 -5.78
C ALA A 124 16.37 -1.22 -6.70
N SER A 125 15.78 -2.29 -6.19
CA SER A 125 15.42 -3.49 -6.94
C SER A 125 14.21 -3.23 -7.82
N GLY A 126 13.97 -4.11 -8.79
CA GLY A 126 12.74 -4.08 -9.61
C GLY A 126 11.45 -4.00 -8.76
N SER A 127 11.40 -4.61 -7.58
CA SER A 127 10.27 -4.47 -6.64
C SER A 127 10.05 -3.05 -6.12
N GLY A 128 11.11 -2.26 -5.94
CA GLY A 128 11.00 -0.84 -5.63
C GLY A 128 10.44 -0.04 -6.81
N GLY A 129 10.86 -0.38 -8.03
CA GLY A 129 10.29 0.21 -9.24
C GLY A 129 8.79 -0.09 -9.41
N VAL A 130 8.36 -1.33 -9.15
CA VAL A 130 6.94 -1.71 -9.15
C VAL A 130 6.16 -0.92 -8.09
N MET A 131 6.71 -0.75 -6.89
CA MET A 131 6.05 0.04 -5.84
C MET A 131 5.84 1.49 -6.26
N LEU A 132 6.83 2.12 -6.92
CA LEU A 132 6.68 3.45 -7.50
C LEU A 132 5.62 3.50 -8.60
N MET A 133 5.46 2.44 -9.41
CA MET A 133 4.36 2.38 -10.40
C MET A 133 3.00 2.38 -9.71
N LEU A 134 2.87 1.62 -8.62
CA LEU A 134 1.63 1.60 -7.85
C LEU A 134 1.35 2.97 -7.22
N TRP A 135 2.36 3.64 -6.67
CA TRP A 135 2.21 5.00 -6.16
C TRP A 135 1.86 6.01 -7.25
N SER A 136 2.42 5.85 -8.45
CA SER A 136 2.05 6.64 -9.61
C SER A 136 0.57 6.46 -9.96
N MET A 137 0.07 5.23 -9.98
CA MET A 137 -1.33 4.94 -10.27
C MET A 137 -2.29 5.67 -9.32
N ILE A 138 -2.07 5.58 -8.00
CA ILE A 138 -2.98 6.21 -7.02
C ILE A 138 -2.88 7.74 -7.06
N THR A 139 -1.68 8.31 -7.23
CA THR A 139 -1.47 9.77 -7.27
C THR A 139 -1.99 10.39 -8.56
N ALA A 140 -1.81 9.72 -9.70
CA ALA A 140 -2.36 10.14 -10.99
C ALA A 140 -3.90 10.02 -11.06
N ALA A 141 -4.51 9.19 -10.21
CA ALA A 141 -5.96 9.07 -10.12
C ALA A 141 -6.63 10.16 -9.26
N GLN A 142 -5.87 10.90 -8.45
CA GLN A 142 -6.40 11.93 -7.55
C GLN A 142 -7.17 13.05 -8.28
N PRO A 143 -6.68 13.61 -9.42
CA PRO A 143 -7.47 14.60 -10.15
C PRO A 143 -8.82 14.06 -10.58
N TRP A 144 -8.87 12.86 -11.16
CA TRP A 144 -10.15 12.25 -11.53
C TRP A 144 -11.08 12.09 -10.33
N LEU A 145 -10.56 11.65 -9.18
CA LEU A 145 -11.35 11.50 -7.96
C LEU A 145 -11.95 12.83 -7.50
N TYR A 146 -11.14 13.87 -7.27
CA TYR A 146 -11.63 15.11 -6.67
C TYR A 146 -12.50 15.94 -7.62
N PHE A 147 -12.32 15.77 -8.93
CA PHE A 147 -13.17 16.41 -9.93
C PHE A 147 -14.46 15.64 -10.17
N LYS A 148 -14.42 14.31 -10.27
CA LYS A 148 -15.57 13.46 -10.66
C LYS A 148 -15.85 12.29 -9.72
N GLY A 149 -14.82 11.57 -9.28
CA GLY A 149 -14.97 10.33 -8.52
C GLY A 149 -15.66 10.46 -7.16
N LEU A 150 -15.52 11.60 -6.47
CA LEU A 150 -16.13 11.82 -5.15
C LEU A 150 -17.66 11.71 -5.15
N ASP A 151 -18.31 11.98 -6.28
CA ASP A 151 -19.77 12.01 -6.38
C ASP A 151 -20.37 10.65 -6.83
N ILE A 152 -19.54 9.65 -7.17
CA ILE A 152 -19.98 8.37 -7.74
C ILE A 152 -20.89 7.60 -6.78
N GLY A 153 -20.41 7.32 -5.57
CA GLY A 153 -21.18 6.61 -4.55
C GLY A 153 -22.02 7.52 -3.67
N HIS A 154 -22.22 8.80 -4.02
CA HIS A 154 -22.88 9.75 -3.14
C HIS A 154 -24.38 9.46 -2.99
N LYS A 155 -24.85 9.33 -1.74
CA LYS A 155 -26.28 9.25 -1.41
C LYS A 155 -26.76 10.61 -0.87
N PRO A 156 -27.79 11.23 -1.46
CA PRO A 156 -28.34 12.49 -0.96
C PRO A 156 -28.70 12.39 0.52
N ASN A 157 -28.48 13.47 1.26
CA ASN A 157 -28.69 13.58 2.72
C ASN A 157 -27.76 12.71 3.59
N CYS A 158 -26.83 11.95 3.01
CA CYS A 158 -25.84 11.20 3.77
C CYS A 158 -24.48 11.90 3.75
N VAL A 159 -24.00 12.24 4.94
CA VAL A 159 -22.70 12.88 5.13
C VAL A 159 -21.62 11.83 5.30
N VAL A 160 -20.67 11.79 4.36
CA VAL A 160 -19.45 10.98 4.48
C VAL A 160 -18.37 11.85 5.10
N LYS A 161 -17.71 11.33 6.13
CA LYS A 161 -16.63 12.01 6.83
C LYS A 161 -15.30 11.32 6.54
N VAL A 162 -14.21 12.06 6.51
CA VAL A 162 -12.86 11.50 6.61
C VAL A 162 -12.24 12.00 7.90
N PHE A 163 -11.44 11.16 8.54
CA PHE A 163 -10.68 11.62 9.69
C PHE A 163 -9.50 12.45 9.19
N PHE A 164 -9.28 13.60 9.83
CA PHE A 164 -8.06 14.39 9.76
C PHE A 164 -7.97 15.21 11.05
N PHE A 165 -7.58 14.53 12.14
CA PHE A 165 -7.69 14.99 13.54
C PHE A 165 -9.13 15.23 14.04
N THR A 166 -10.06 15.52 13.14
CA THR A 166 -11.50 15.58 13.35
C THR A 166 -12.23 14.97 12.15
N GLY A 167 -13.53 14.68 12.28
CA GLY A 167 -14.34 14.17 11.18
C GLY A 167 -14.74 15.29 10.22
N ILE A 168 -14.05 15.40 9.09
CA ILE A 168 -14.29 16.42 8.06
C ILE A 168 -15.27 15.87 7.02
N ASN A 169 -16.31 16.64 6.69
CA ASN A 169 -17.23 16.30 5.60
C ASN A 169 -16.50 16.43 4.25
N VAL A 170 -16.39 15.32 3.52
CA VAL A 170 -15.70 15.27 2.22
C VAL A 170 -16.38 16.12 1.15
N TYR A 171 -17.67 16.40 1.30
CA TYR A 171 -18.46 17.22 0.37
C TYR A 171 -18.42 18.72 0.72
N ASN A 172 -17.69 19.11 1.76
CA ASN A 172 -17.49 20.52 2.06
C ASN A 172 -16.74 21.21 0.91
N HIS A 173 -17.22 22.38 0.48
CA HIS A 173 -16.67 23.12 -0.66
C HIS A 173 -15.19 23.48 -0.47
N VAL A 174 -14.79 23.90 0.73
CA VAL A 174 -13.40 24.26 1.04
C VAL A 174 -12.50 23.04 0.94
N TRP A 175 -12.90 21.93 1.55
CA TRP A 175 -12.17 20.66 1.48
C TRP A 175 -11.98 20.20 0.03
N ARG A 176 -13.06 20.18 -0.76
CA ARG A 176 -13.02 19.78 -2.17
C ARG A 176 -12.12 20.70 -3.00
N THR A 177 -12.12 22.00 -2.73
CA THR A 177 -11.27 22.97 -3.44
C THR A 177 -9.80 22.74 -3.14
N ILE A 178 -9.43 22.57 -1.86
CA ILE A 178 -8.05 22.28 -1.44
C ILE A 178 -7.53 21.03 -2.15
N TRP A 179 -8.29 19.95 -2.13
CA TRP A 179 -7.86 18.70 -2.75
C TRP A 179 -7.88 18.70 -4.28
N LYS A 180 -8.77 19.47 -4.93
CA LYS A 180 -8.68 19.71 -6.38
C LYS A 180 -7.36 20.38 -6.75
N VAL A 181 -6.95 21.41 -6.02
CA VAL A 181 -5.67 22.09 -6.24
C VAL A 181 -4.50 21.16 -5.91
N GLY A 182 -4.55 20.47 -4.76
CA GLY A 182 -3.56 19.49 -4.33
C GLY A 182 -3.33 18.38 -5.35
N SER A 183 -4.41 17.89 -5.98
CA SER A 183 -4.35 16.82 -6.98
C SER A 183 -3.50 17.15 -8.20
N GLY A 184 -3.36 18.44 -8.55
CA GLY A 184 -2.44 18.87 -9.61
C GLY A 184 -0.98 18.57 -9.26
N PHE A 185 -0.56 18.83 -8.02
CA PHE A 185 0.77 18.50 -7.52
C PHE A 185 0.97 16.99 -7.38
N GLU A 186 -0.07 16.26 -6.93
CA GLU A 186 -0.04 14.81 -6.84
C GLU A 186 0.11 14.16 -8.22
N CYS A 187 -0.52 14.71 -9.27
CA CYS A 187 -0.37 14.23 -10.64
C CYS A 187 1.08 14.36 -11.15
N LEU A 188 1.72 15.50 -10.90
CA LEU A 188 3.14 15.71 -11.23
C LEU A 188 4.04 14.73 -10.47
N THR A 189 3.74 14.51 -9.20
CA THR A 189 4.44 13.52 -8.35
C THR A 189 4.25 12.11 -8.89
N GLY A 190 3.04 11.77 -9.33
CA GLY A 190 2.73 10.49 -9.96
C GLY A 190 3.48 10.29 -11.27
N PHE A 191 3.60 11.32 -12.10
CA PHE A 191 4.41 11.26 -13.32
C PHE A 191 5.90 11.04 -13.00
N TYR A 192 6.43 11.73 -11.99
CA TYR A 192 7.79 11.50 -11.51
C TYR A 192 8.00 10.05 -11.05
N PHE A 193 7.08 9.51 -10.24
CA PHE A 193 7.13 8.10 -9.82
C PHE A 193 7.04 7.14 -11.00
N PHE A 194 6.21 7.44 -12.01
CA PHE A 194 6.09 6.65 -13.25
C PHE A 194 7.42 6.53 -13.99
N VAL A 195 8.08 7.67 -14.23
CA VAL A 195 9.35 7.71 -14.95
C VAL A 195 10.44 7.00 -14.16
N LEU A 196 10.55 7.30 -12.86
CA LEU A 196 11.59 6.75 -12.00
C LEU A 196 11.44 5.22 -11.82
N GLY A 197 10.23 4.75 -11.51
CA GLY A 197 10.02 3.31 -11.31
C GLY A 197 10.14 2.52 -12.62
N GLY A 198 9.72 3.09 -13.75
CA GLY A 198 9.96 2.53 -15.07
C GLY A 198 11.45 2.38 -15.36
N ALA A 199 12.24 3.43 -15.11
CA ALA A 199 13.70 3.40 -15.28
C ALA A 199 14.38 2.32 -14.40
N ILE A 200 13.95 2.16 -13.15
CA ILE A 200 14.47 1.12 -12.23
C ILE A 200 14.14 -0.29 -12.75
N ILE A 201 12.92 -0.53 -13.23
CA ILE A 201 12.51 -1.82 -13.79
C ILE A 201 13.32 -2.14 -15.06
N VAL A 202 13.43 -1.18 -15.98
CA VAL A 202 14.22 -1.33 -17.22
C VAL A 202 15.67 -1.67 -16.89
N ARG A 203 16.30 -0.94 -15.97
CA ARG A 203 17.69 -1.19 -15.54
C ARG A 203 17.88 -2.63 -15.00
N GLU A 204 16.94 -3.11 -14.19
CA GLU A 204 16.97 -4.48 -13.64
C GLU A 204 16.79 -5.54 -14.75
N LEU A 205 15.88 -5.31 -15.69
CA LEU A 205 15.59 -6.24 -16.79
C LEU A 205 16.74 -6.38 -17.78
N PHE A 206 17.45 -5.29 -18.08
CA PHE A 206 18.59 -5.31 -19.01
C PHE A 206 19.91 -5.73 -18.36
N GLY A 207 19.88 -6.24 -17.12
CA GLY A 207 21.07 -6.82 -16.48
C GLY A 207 22.18 -5.81 -16.17
N GLN A 208 21.93 -4.50 -16.31
CA GLN A 208 22.87 -3.46 -15.88
C GLN A 208 23.02 -3.39 -14.36
N GLY A 209 22.24 -4.18 -13.61
CA GLY A 209 22.38 -4.37 -12.17
C GLY A 209 23.53 -5.29 -11.74
N GLU A 210 24.39 -5.75 -12.65
CA GLU A 210 25.48 -6.67 -12.33
C GLU A 210 26.57 -6.01 -11.46
N ARG A 211 26.51 -6.30 -10.15
CA ARG A 211 27.66 -6.42 -9.23
C ARG A 211 28.65 -5.24 -9.16
N SER A 212 28.19 -4.01 -8.96
CA SER A 212 29.04 -3.02 -8.29
C SER A 212 29.30 -3.50 -6.86
N GLY A 213 30.53 -3.88 -6.52
CA GLY A 213 30.96 -4.42 -5.24
C GLY A 213 30.56 -3.55 -4.04
N LEU A 214 29.36 -3.81 -3.53
CA LEU A 214 28.65 -3.01 -2.53
C LEU A 214 28.78 -3.58 -1.11
N ASP A 215 29.76 -4.47 -0.88
CA ASP A 215 30.05 -4.94 0.48
C ASP A 215 30.77 -3.88 1.32
N ASN A 216 31.46 -2.91 0.68
CA ASN A 216 32.25 -1.91 1.40
C ASN A 216 31.49 -0.62 1.77
N ASP A 217 30.29 -0.37 1.22
CA ASP A 217 29.54 0.88 1.45
C ASP A 217 28.21 0.67 2.21
N ILE A 218 28.05 -0.50 2.84
CA ILE A 218 26.98 -0.77 3.84
C ILE A 218 27.26 -0.04 5.18
N SER A 219 28.50 0.41 5.38
CA SER A 219 28.99 1.00 6.63
C SER A 219 28.71 2.50 6.82
N THR A 220 28.47 3.28 5.76
CA THR A 220 28.47 4.76 5.84
C THR A 220 27.11 5.41 6.12
N TRP A 221 26.05 4.63 6.37
CA TRP A 221 24.85 5.19 6.98
C TRP A 221 25.12 5.48 8.45
N THR A 222 25.44 6.73 8.74
CA THR A 222 25.56 7.24 10.12
C THR A 222 24.35 6.76 10.92
N ALA A 223 24.58 6.15 12.08
CA ALA A 223 23.53 5.57 12.92
C ALA A 223 22.33 6.52 13.11
N GLY A 224 22.59 7.83 13.21
CA GLY A 224 21.57 8.88 13.30
C GLY A 224 20.56 8.88 12.15
N ARG A 225 20.99 8.66 10.90
CA ARG A 225 20.07 8.62 9.74
C ARG A 225 19.12 7.42 9.79
N LYS A 226 19.60 6.26 10.27
CA LYS A 226 18.76 5.05 10.46
C LYS A 226 17.72 5.28 11.55
N VAL A 227 18.13 5.86 12.67
CA VAL A 227 17.22 6.23 13.78
C VAL A 227 16.16 7.22 13.29
N LEU A 228 16.56 8.28 12.58
CA LEU A 228 15.64 9.27 12.04
C LEU A 228 14.61 8.64 11.07
N MET A 229 15.06 7.80 10.14
CA MET A 229 14.15 7.12 9.21
C MET A 229 13.19 6.18 9.91
N THR A 230 13.65 5.49 10.96
CA THR A 230 12.79 4.61 11.76
C THR A 230 11.73 5.41 12.50
N PHE A 231 12.10 6.56 13.06
CA PHE A 231 11.17 7.44 13.73
C PHE A 231 10.13 8.01 12.74
N ALA A 232 10.56 8.43 11.55
CA ALA A 232 9.67 8.87 10.49
C ALA A 232 8.71 7.75 10.02
N GLN A 233 9.22 6.52 9.89
CA GLN A 233 8.42 5.34 9.55
C GLN A 233 7.41 4.99 10.65
N LEU A 234 7.78 5.14 11.93
CA LEU A 234 6.88 4.96 13.07
C LEU A 234 5.75 5.98 13.07
N ILE A 235 6.08 7.27 12.96
CA ILE A 235 5.09 8.35 12.92
C ILE A 235 4.14 8.15 11.73
N THR A 236 4.69 7.92 10.54
CA THR A 236 3.90 7.75 9.32
C THR A 236 3.01 6.51 9.44
N GLY A 237 3.53 5.41 9.99
CA GLY A 237 2.80 4.17 10.17
C GLY A 237 1.63 4.31 11.15
N ILE A 238 1.92 4.82 12.36
CA ILE A 238 0.91 5.05 13.40
C ILE A 238 -0.15 6.03 12.89
N THR A 239 0.26 7.13 12.25
CA THR A 239 -0.67 8.10 11.66
C THR A 239 -1.56 7.43 10.62
N SER A 240 -1.01 6.62 9.72
CA SER A 240 -1.79 5.93 8.69
C SER A 240 -2.82 4.98 9.30
N ILE A 241 -2.44 4.19 10.31
CA ILE A 241 -3.36 3.30 11.04
C ILE A 241 -4.48 4.12 11.68
N VAL A 242 -4.14 5.21 12.39
CA VAL A 242 -5.14 6.08 13.03
C VAL A 242 -6.10 6.68 12.01
N GLN A 243 -5.59 7.16 10.87
CA GLN A 243 -6.41 7.73 9.79
C GLN A 243 -7.41 6.72 9.25
N VAL A 244 -6.97 5.48 9.02
CA VAL A 244 -7.84 4.38 8.55
C VAL A 244 -8.89 4.01 9.60
N GLU A 245 -8.46 3.68 10.82
CA GLU A 245 -9.36 3.20 11.88
C GLU A 245 -10.38 4.27 12.29
N MET A 246 -9.95 5.52 12.41
CA MET A 246 -10.85 6.61 12.78
C MET A 246 -11.81 6.98 11.63
N THR A 247 -11.39 6.87 10.37
CA THR A 247 -12.30 7.04 9.21
C THR A 247 -13.38 5.96 9.20
N ILE A 248 -13.03 4.72 9.51
CA ILE A 248 -14.02 3.62 9.63
C ILE A 248 -14.97 3.89 10.80
N ARG A 249 -14.44 4.29 11.96
CA ARG A 249 -15.21 4.54 13.17
C ARG A 249 -16.17 5.73 13.01
N VAL A 250 -15.72 6.85 12.45
CA VAL A 250 -16.54 8.07 12.32
C VAL A 250 -17.72 7.89 11.35
N ASN A 251 -17.59 7.00 10.36
CA ASN A 251 -18.66 6.66 9.42
C ASN A 251 -19.45 5.40 9.82
N ARG A 252 -19.07 4.71 10.90
CA ARG A 252 -19.67 3.44 11.34
C ARG A 252 -19.75 2.42 10.19
N ILE A 253 -18.64 2.25 9.46
CA ILE A 253 -18.59 1.31 8.34
C ILE A 253 -18.67 -0.11 8.87
N GLU A 254 -19.61 -0.90 8.35
CA GLU A 254 -19.79 -2.31 8.73
C GLU A 254 -19.32 -3.25 7.63
N PHE A 255 -18.82 -4.43 8.02
CA PHE A 255 -18.30 -5.47 7.13
C PHE A 255 -19.12 -6.77 7.21
N SER A 256 -20.44 -6.65 7.44
CA SER A 256 -21.31 -7.77 7.80
C SER A 256 -21.46 -8.87 6.73
N SER A 257 -21.04 -8.61 5.49
CA SER A 257 -21.22 -9.53 4.37
C SER A 257 -20.13 -10.60 4.23
N THR A 258 -19.07 -10.57 5.04
CA THR A 258 -17.89 -11.43 4.83
C THR A 258 -17.21 -11.82 6.12
N THR A 259 -16.83 -13.09 6.24
CA THR A 259 -16.02 -13.61 7.34
C THR A 259 -14.53 -13.39 7.07
N LEU A 260 -13.71 -13.35 8.13
CA LEU A 260 -12.23 -13.33 8.03
C LEU A 260 -11.65 -14.53 7.25
N LEU A 261 -12.44 -15.60 7.10
CA LEU A 261 -12.06 -16.81 6.37
C LEU A 261 -12.26 -16.69 4.85
N SER A 262 -12.83 -15.58 4.35
CA SER A 262 -12.86 -15.35 2.90
C SER A 262 -11.44 -15.25 2.36
N SER A 263 -11.20 -15.77 1.15
CA SER A 263 -9.87 -15.77 0.55
C SER A 263 -9.30 -14.36 0.38
N GLY A 264 -10.15 -13.39 0.04
CA GLY A 264 -9.79 -11.97 -0.08
C GLY A 264 -9.27 -11.36 1.22
N GLN A 265 -9.70 -11.85 2.39
CA GLN A 265 -9.23 -11.39 3.69
C GLN A 265 -8.10 -12.24 4.27
N LEU A 266 -8.20 -13.56 4.11
CA LEU A 266 -7.26 -14.52 4.70
C LEU A 266 -5.88 -14.43 4.05
N ILE A 267 -5.79 -14.30 2.72
CA ILE A 267 -4.51 -14.29 2.00
C ILE A 267 -3.62 -13.10 2.43
N PRO A 268 -4.09 -11.83 2.41
CA PRO A 268 -3.30 -10.70 2.89
C PRO A 268 -2.86 -10.84 4.36
N LEU A 269 -3.74 -11.35 5.22
CA LEU A 269 -3.45 -11.57 6.63
C LEU A 269 -2.32 -12.60 6.80
N LEU A 270 -2.40 -13.75 6.12
CA LEU A 270 -1.37 -14.77 6.13
C LEU A 270 -0.04 -14.25 5.57
N ILE A 271 -0.07 -13.52 4.45
CA ILE A 271 1.11 -12.89 3.87
C ILE A 271 1.76 -11.95 4.90
N GLY A 272 0.98 -11.12 5.59
CA GLY A 272 1.43 -10.29 6.72
C GLY A 272 2.13 -11.09 7.82
N CYS A 273 1.44 -12.08 8.38
CA CYS A 273 1.96 -12.93 9.46
C CYS A 273 3.27 -13.63 9.07
N LEU A 274 3.30 -14.28 7.91
CA LEU A 274 4.47 -15.01 7.42
C LEU A 274 5.67 -14.09 7.20
N THR A 275 5.44 -12.85 6.75
CA THR A 275 6.51 -11.88 6.53
C THR A 275 7.11 -11.40 7.86
N VAL A 276 6.28 -11.16 8.88
CA VAL A 276 6.76 -10.86 10.24
C VAL A 276 7.58 -12.01 10.79
N VAL A 277 7.08 -13.25 10.69
CA VAL A 277 7.80 -14.45 11.15
C VAL A 277 9.14 -14.59 10.43
N ALA A 278 9.18 -14.37 9.12
CA ALA A 278 10.41 -14.42 8.33
C ALA A 278 11.44 -13.36 8.78
N ALA A 279 10.99 -12.12 9.05
CA ALA A 279 11.84 -11.04 9.55
C ALA A 279 12.41 -11.36 10.94
N CYS A 280 11.56 -11.84 11.87
CA CYS A 280 11.98 -12.23 13.21
C CYS A 280 12.93 -13.44 13.21
N GLY A 281 12.66 -14.46 12.40
CA GLY A 281 13.45 -15.69 12.35
C GLY A 281 14.88 -15.50 11.84
N HIS A 282 15.13 -14.49 11.00
CA HIS A 282 16.48 -14.14 10.53
C HIS A 282 17.25 -13.28 11.54
N GLY A 283 16.55 -12.55 12.41
CA GLY A 283 17.15 -11.60 13.35
C GLY A 283 18.24 -12.16 14.26
N PRO A 284 18.07 -13.33 14.92
CA PRO A 284 19.11 -13.89 15.78
C PRO A 284 20.42 -14.15 15.04
N LYS A 285 20.37 -14.62 13.79
CA LYS A 285 21.57 -14.89 12.98
C LYS A 285 22.30 -13.60 12.62
N SER A 286 21.55 -12.57 12.23
CA SER A 286 22.09 -11.27 11.88
C SER A 286 22.68 -10.54 13.08
N LEU A 287 22.03 -10.62 14.25
CA LEU A 287 22.51 -10.03 15.50
C LEU A 287 23.84 -10.66 15.94
N VAL A 288 23.96 -11.99 15.89
CA VAL A 288 25.21 -12.69 16.20
C VAL A 288 26.34 -12.27 15.26
N LYS A 289 26.05 -12.12 13.96
CA LYS A 289 27.04 -11.66 12.97
C LYS A 289 27.50 -10.22 13.25
N TRP A 290 26.57 -9.33 13.61
CA TRP A 290 26.88 -7.93 13.94
C TRP A 290 27.71 -7.81 15.21
N LEU A 291 27.34 -8.52 16.28
CA LEU A 291 28.10 -8.52 17.54
C LEU A 291 29.53 -9.00 17.36
N ARG A 292 29.76 -10.04 16.54
CA ARG A 292 31.11 -10.51 16.20
C ARG A 292 31.93 -9.51 15.39
N GLY A 293 31.28 -8.65 14.61
CA GLY A 293 31.94 -7.59 13.84
C GLY A 293 32.34 -6.38 14.68
N LEU A 294 31.71 -6.15 15.83
CA LEU A 294 32.11 -5.10 16.78
C LEU A 294 33.29 -5.49 17.67
N SER A 295 33.53 -6.79 17.83
CA SER A 295 34.65 -7.31 18.63
C SER A 295 35.96 -7.41 17.85
N ALA A 296 35.97 -7.07 16.56
CA ALA A 296 37.14 -7.09 15.68
C ALA A 296 37.53 -5.65 15.32
#